data_AF-A0A519RNX2-F1
#
_entry.id   AF-A0A519RNX2-F1
#
_cell.length_a   1.000
_cell.length_b   1.000
_cell.length_c   1.000
_cell.angle_alpha   90.00
_cell.angle_beta   90.00
_cell.angle_gamma   90.00
#
_symmetry.space_group_name_H-M   'P 1'
#
loop_
_entity.id
_entity.type
_entity.pdbx_description
1 polymer ?
#
loop_
_entity_poly.entity_id
_entity_poly.type
_entity_poly.pdbx_seq_one_letter_code
_entity_poly.pdbx_strand_id
1 'polypeptide(L)' 'MKKSKRIELTWEQNEKLITLALEEKNPFEIIKKEFGFAEKEVIEIMKKKLTADKFELWKK' A
#
# COMPACT_ATOMS: atom_id res chain seq x y z
N MET A 1 -10.81 -20.61 -9.59
CA MET A 1 -10.87 -20.28 -8.14
C MET A 1 -10.44 -18.84 -7.92
N LYS A 2 -11.33 -17.86 -8.07
CA LYS A 2 -11.04 -16.47 -7.69
C LYS A 2 -11.51 -16.31 -6.25
N LYS A 3 -10.66 -16.66 -5.29
CA LYS A 3 -10.97 -16.48 -3.87
C LYS A 3 -11.13 -14.98 -3.63
N SER A 4 -12.33 -14.59 -3.24
CA SER A 4 -12.65 -13.30 -2.67
C SER A 4 -11.61 -12.95 -1.60
N LYS A 5 -10.67 -12.05 -1.91
CA LYS A 5 -9.86 -11.42 -0.88
C LYS A 5 -10.78 -10.42 -0.17
N ARG A 6 -11.50 -10.86 0.87
CA ARG A 6 -11.81 -9.93 1.96
C ARG A 6 -10.46 -9.48 2.48
N ILE A 7 -10.17 -8.21 2.29
CA ILE A 7 -8.90 -7.60 2.68
C ILE A 7 -8.97 -7.44 4.21
N GLU A 8 -8.86 -8.54 4.95
CA GLU A 8 -8.56 -8.50 6.38
C GLU A 8 -7.05 -8.25 6.50
N LEU A 9 -6.63 -7.00 6.18
CA LEU A 9 -5.27 -6.56 6.45
C LEU A 9 -5.11 -6.48 7.96
N THR A 10 -4.43 -7.46 8.54
CA THR A 10 -3.96 -7.36 9.93
C THR A 10 -3.06 -6.14 10.09
N TRP A 11 -2.91 -5.68 11.32
CA TRP A 11 -2.02 -4.56 11.66
C TRP A 11 -0.63 -4.70 11.02
N GLU A 12 -0.07 -5.92 11.07
CA GLU A 12 1.23 -6.27 10.47
C GLU A 12 1.26 -6.08 8.95
N GLN A 13 0.20 -6.45 8.23
CA GLN A 13 0.14 -6.26 6.78
C GLN A 13 0.02 -4.77 6.42
N ASN A 14 -0.70 -4.00 7.24
CA ASN A 14 -0.78 -2.56 7.09
C ASN A 14 0.57 -1.88 7.33
N GLU A 15 1.29 -2.26 8.39
CA GLU A 15 2.64 -1.75 8.64
C GLU A 15 3.60 -2.17 7.53
N LYS A 16 3.57 -3.44 7.11
CA LYS A 16 4.39 -3.91 5.99
C LYS A 16 4.11 -3.16 4.69
N LEU A 17 2.85 -2.81 4.42
CA LEU A 17 2.46 -2.01 3.26
C LEU A 17 3.03 -0.58 3.36
N ILE A 18 3.02 0.04 4.55
CA ILE A 18 3.62 1.36 4.82
C ILE A 18 5.13 1.33 4.70
N THR A 19 5.78 0.33 5.28
CA THR A 19 7.23 0.15 5.21
C THR A 19 7.67 -0.09 3.77
N LEU A 20 6.99 -0.98 3.04
CA LEU A 20 7.25 -1.20 1.62
C LEU A 20 7.04 0.09 0.83
N ALA A 21 6.01 0.89 1.10
CA ALA A 21 5.88 2.18 0.45
C ALA A 21 7.07 3.10 0.67
N LEU A 22 7.52 3.25 1.91
CA LEU A 22 8.58 4.20 2.24
C LEU A 22 9.98 3.73 1.81
N GLU A 23 10.25 2.42 1.83
CA GLU A 23 11.59 1.88 1.51
C GLU A 23 11.75 1.47 0.05
N GLU A 24 10.70 0.99 -0.61
CA GLU A 24 10.82 0.54 -1.99
C GLU A 24 10.69 1.68 -3.00
N LYS A 25 11.46 1.56 -4.08
CA LYS A 25 11.40 2.52 -5.20
C LYS A 25 10.14 2.36 -6.05
N ASN A 26 9.53 1.16 -6.05
CA ASN A 26 8.28 0.87 -6.78
C ASN A 26 7.28 0.10 -5.90
N PRO A 27 6.80 0.71 -4.81
CA PRO A 27 5.91 0.04 -3.86
C PRO A 27 4.57 -0.32 -4.47
N PHE A 28 4.12 0.49 -5.43
CA PHE A 28 2.92 0.22 -6.20
C PHE A 28 2.97 -1.12 -6.94
N GLU A 29 4.10 -1.43 -7.59
CA GLU A 29 4.29 -2.69 -8.33
C GLU A 29 4.35 -3.88 -7.37
N ILE A 30 5.06 -3.74 -6.25
CA ILE A 30 5.15 -4.81 -5.23
C ILE A 30 3.77 -5.06 -4.62
N ILE A 31 3.05 -4.02 -4.22
CA ILE A 31 1.74 -4.18 -3.60
C ILE A 31 0.72 -4.73 -4.62
N LYS A 32 0.83 -4.34 -5.89
CA LYS A 32 0.04 -4.93 -6.98
C LYS A 32 0.39 -6.39 -7.22
N LYS A 33 1.65 -6.79 -7.09
CA LYS A 33 2.08 -8.18 -7.29
C LYS A 33 1.76 -9.08 -6.10
N GLU A 34 1.92 -8.57 -4.88
CA GLU A 34 1.80 -9.31 -3.62
C GLU A 34 0.34 -9.32 -3.13
N PHE A 35 -0.32 -8.16 -3.18
CA PHE A 35 -1.70 -8.02 -2.73
C PHE A 35 -2.71 -8.02 -3.87
N GLY A 36 -2.31 -7.62 -5.09
CA GLY A 36 -3.25 -7.46 -6.20
C GLY A 36 -3.91 -6.08 -6.25
N PHE A 37 -3.45 -5.12 -5.43
CA PHE A 37 -4.04 -3.78 -5.40
C PHE A 37 -3.51 -2.91 -6.52
N ALA A 38 -4.42 -2.21 -7.18
CA ALA A 38 -4.03 -1.19 -8.14
C ALA A 38 -3.33 -0.03 -7.42
N GLU A 39 -2.49 0.70 -8.15
CA GLU A 39 -1.87 1.95 -7.70
C GLU A 39 -2.86 2.87 -6.97
N LYS A 40 -4.06 3.02 -7.52
CA LYS A 40 -5.13 3.85 -6.93
C LYS A 40 -5.54 3.38 -5.54
N GLU A 41 -5.68 2.08 -5.32
CA GLU A 41 -6.04 1.53 -4.01
C GLU A 41 -4.90 1.70 -3.01
N VAL A 42 -3.65 1.50 -3.44
CA VAL A 42 -2.47 1.77 -2.62
C VAL A 42 -2.41 3.25 -2.23
N ILE A 43 -2.69 4.15 -3.17
CA ILE A 43 -2.76 5.59 -2.92
C ILE A 43 -3.86 5.92 -1.91
N GLU A 44 -5.05 5.30 -2.01
CA GLU A 44 -6.12 5.53 -1.04
C GLU A 44 -5.78 5.00 0.36
N ILE A 45 -5.14 3.83 0.44
CA ILE A 45 -4.65 3.24 1.71
C ILE A 45 -3.56 4.15 2.31
N MET A 46 -2.57 4.53 1.50
CA MET A 46 -1.50 5.47 1.88
C MET A 46 -2.06 6.80 2.34
N LYS A 47 -3.02 7.38 1.62
CA LYS A 47 -3.64 8.66 1.96
C LYS A 47 -4.47 8.58 3.24
N LYS A 48 -5.04 7.41 3.57
CA LYS A 48 -5.72 7.16 4.85
C LYS A 48 -4.74 6.91 6.01
N LYS A 49 -3.56 6.34 5.74
CA LYS A 49 -2.56 5.96 6.76
C LYS A 49 -1.51 7.05 7.01
N LEU A 50 -1.02 7.70 5.96
CA LEU A 50 -0.05 8.77 5.97
C LEU A 50 -0.76 10.12 5.90
N THR A 51 -0.23 11.09 6.64
CA THR A 51 -0.60 12.50 6.48
C THR A 51 -0.13 13.02 5.12
N ALA A 52 -0.83 14.03 4.58
CA ALA A 52 -0.54 14.63 3.28
C ALA A 52 0.94 14.96 3.08
N ASP A 53 1.59 15.52 4.11
CA ASP A 53 3.03 15.81 4.16
C ASP A 53 3.93 14.60 3.83
N LYS A 54 3.64 13.45 4.43
CA LYS A 54 4.41 12.21 4.24
C LYS A 54 4.13 11.58 2.88
N PHE A 55 2.91 11.72 2.38
CA PHE A 55 2.54 11.28 1.04
C PHE A 55 3.24 12.11 -0.04
N GLU A 56 3.35 13.43 0.13
CA GLU A 56 4.11 14.30 -0.77
C GLU A 56 5.60 13.98 -0.74
N LEU A 57 6.18 13.71 0.43
CA LEU A 57 7.57 13.27 0.55
C LEU A 57 7.83 11.93 -0.14
N TRP A 58 6.89 10.99 -0.02
CA TRP A 58 6.98 9.68 -0.64
C TRP A 58 6.91 9.73 -2.17
N LYS A 59 6.17 10.70 -2.71
CA LYS A 59 6.01 10.86 -4.16
C LYS A 59 7.18 11.63 -4.81
N LYS A 60 8.16 12.08 -4.03
CA LYS A 60 9.26 12.96 -4.44
C LYS A 60 10.55 12.18 -4.64
#